data_AF-A0A6I5EUV4-F1
#
_entry.id   AF-A0A6I5EUV4-F1
#
_cell.length_a   1.000
_cell.length_b   1.000
_cell.length_c   1.000
_cell.angle_alpha   90.00
_cell.angle_beta   90.00
_cell.angle_gamma   90.00
#
_symmetry.space_group_name_H-M   'P 1'
#
loop_
_entity.id
_entity.type
_entity.pdbx_description
1 polymer ?
#
loop_
_entity_poly.entity_id
_entity_poly.type
_entity_poly.pdbx_seq_one_letter_code
_entity_poly.pdbx_strand_id
1 'polypeptide(L)'
;MNQCTALALLPPPDRLIALSPPGHRPESAHVLCELGTDHDGHHAALLWDEGGHPGSAVWVRWQGSGLARLTPLPWCPARHPRNAANEACELFSAHPSAHSWDITDPTHTAITHHLTRHHPHLFPQSGDHENDGSVS
;
A
#
# COMPACT_ATOMS: atom_id res chain seq x y z
N MET A 1 -13.00 -4.96 3.14
CA MET A 1 -13.31 -3.52 3.32
C MET A 1 -12.61 -2.75 2.21
N ASN A 2 -13.15 -1.66 1.68
CA ASN A 2 -12.43 -0.90 0.64
C ASN A 2 -11.34 -0.02 1.26
N GLN A 3 -10.30 0.28 0.50
CA GLN A 3 -9.28 1.25 0.88
C GLN A 3 -9.88 2.66 0.99
N CYS A 4 -9.42 3.43 1.97
CA CYS A 4 -9.72 4.85 2.12
C CYS A 4 -9.09 5.65 0.96
N THR A 5 -9.84 6.55 0.33
CA THR A 5 -9.36 7.36 -0.81
C THR A 5 -8.88 8.75 -0.40
N ALA A 6 -8.62 8.98 0.90
CA ALA A 6 -8.08 10.25 1.36
C ALA A 6 -6.67 10.48 0.80
N LEU A 7 -6.41 11.73 0.40
CA LEU A 7 -5.15 12.16 -0.20
C LEU A 7 -4.43 13.14 0.71
N ALA A 8 -3.10 13.07 0.73
CA ALA A 8 -2.25 14.13 1.24
C ALA A 8 -1.25 14.59 0.18
N LEU A 9 -0.96 15.90 0.19
CA LEU A 9 0.12 16.49 -0.58
C LEU A 9 1.39 16.53 0.25
N LEU A 10 2.47 16.01 -0.31
CA LEU A 10 3.81 16.07 0.27
C LEU A 10 4.61 17.13 -0.48
N PRO A 11 4.94 18.27 0.17
CA PRO A 11 5.79 19.26 -0.47
C PRO A 11 7.17 18.65 -0.76
N PRO A 12 7.84 19.06 -1.85
CA PRO A 12 9.17 18.56 -2.16
C PRO A 12 10.15 18.90 -1.03
N PRO A 13 11.01 17.95 -0.61
CA PRO A 13 12.05 18.22 0.38
C PRO A 13 12.95 19.38 -0.03
N ASP A 14 13.44 20.15 0.95
CA ASP A 14 14.32 21.31 0.72
C ASP A 14 15.54 20.98 -0.13
N ARG A 15 16.10 19.76 0.00
CA ARG A 15 17.21 19.29 -0.83
C ARG A 15 16.82 19.18 -2.31
N LEU A 16 15.61 18.72 -2.64
CA LEU A 16 15.13 18.68 -4.02
C LEU A 16 14.88 20.10 -4.54
N ILE A 17 14.34 20.99 -3.70
CA ILE A 17 14.16 22.40 -4.06
C ILE A 17 15.52 23.06 -4.37
N ALA A 18 16.54 22.83 -3.55
CA ALA A 18 17.87 23.41 -3.72
C ALA A 18 18.59 22.93 -5.00
N LEU A 19 18.23 21.75 -5.52
CA LEU A 19 18.77 21.21 -6.77
C LEU A 19 17.99 21.69 -8.02
N SER A 20 16.89 22.41 -7.82
CA SER A 20 16.01 22.79 -8.93
C SER A 20 16.59 23.97 -9.73
N PRO A 21 16.45 23.98 -11.07
CA PRO A 21 16.86 25.11 -11.90
C PRO A 21 16.14 26.41 -11.49
N PRO A 22 16.74 27.59 -11.69
CA PRO A 22 16.07 28.87 -11.46
C PRO A 22 14.71 28.93 -12.17
N GLY A 23 13.69 29.42 -11.46
CA GLY A 23 12.32 29.51 -11.97
C GLY A 23 11.55 28.19 -12.02
N HIS A 24 12.16 27.07 -11.62
CA HIS A 24 11.50 25.77 -11.57
C HIS A 24 11.37 25.31 -10.12
N ARG A 25 10.15 24.95 -9.71
CA ARG A 25 9.89 24.33 -8.41
C ARG A 25 9.29 22.95 -8.65
N PRO A 26 9.78 21.89 -7.99
CA PRO A 26 9.16 20.58 -8.10
C PRO A 26 7.72 20.65 -7.60
N GLU A 27 6.84 19.89 -8.25
CA GLU A 27 5.47 19.73 -7.80
C GLU A 27 5.41 18.95 -6.49
N SER A 28 4.31 19.10 -5.75
CA SER A 28 4.08 18.27 -4.57
C SER A 28 3.78 16.84 -5.00
N ALA A 29 4.36 15.88 -4.29
CA ALA A 29 3.96 14.49 -4.43
C ALA A 29 2.59 14.27 -3.76
N HIS A 30 1.94 13.18 -4.09
CA HIS A 30 0.63 12.81 -3.55
C HIS A 30 0.74 11.41 -2.94
N VAL A 31 0.14 11.21 -1.77
CA VAL A 31 0.01 9.88 -1.17
C VAL A 31 -1.45 9.58 -0.85
N LEU A 32 -1.84 8.32 -1.03
CA LEU A 32 -3.18 7.79 -0.74
C LEU A 32 -3.17 7.08 0.61
N CYS A 33 -4.24 7.21 1.37
CA CYS A 33 -4.40 6.46 2.62
C CYS A 33 -4.43 4.96 2.35
N GLU A 34 -3.62 4.18 3.07
CA GLU A 34 -3.53 2.72 2.93
C GLU A 34 -4.46 1.97 3.90
N LEU A 35 -5.11 2.70 4.81
CA LEU A 35 -6.09 2.12 5.72
C LEU A 35 -7.40 1.80 5.00
N GLY A 36 -8.14 0.83 5.50
CA GLY A 36 -9.52 0.59 5.08
C GLY A 36 -10.44 1.76 5.46
N THR A 37 -11.64 1.81 4.87
CA THR A 37 -12.69 2.77 5.26
C THR A 37 -13.05 2.65 6.75
N ASP A 38 -13.76 3.64 7.29
CA ASP A 38 -14.30 3.61 8.66
C ASP A 38 -13.23 3.58 9.78
N HIS A 39 -12.06 4.15 9.51
CA HIS A 39 -11.04 4.42 10.53
C HIS A 39 -11.27 5.78 11.23
N ASP A 40 -10.55 6.04 12.31
CA ASP A 40 -10.70 7.19 13.24
C ASP A 40 -10.41 8.60 12.66
N GLY A 41 -10.31 8.74 11.34
CA GLY A 41 -9.95 9.97 10.65
C GLY A 41 -8.45 10.29 10.63
N HIS A 42 -7.60 9.52 11.32
CA HIS A 42 -6.15 9.59 11.15
C HIS A 42 -5.73 8.71 9.98
N HIS A 43 -5.38 9.35 8.88
CA HIS A 43 -4.92 8.68 7.67
C HIS A 43 -3.43 8.34 7.77
N ALA A 44 -3.03 7.32 7.02
CA ALA A 44 -1.64 6.90 6.97
C ALA A 44 -1.30 6.27 5.62
N ALA A 45 -0.04 6.45 5.20
CA ALA A 45 0.54 5.80 4.03
C ALA A 45 2.01 5.47 4.30
N LEU A 46 2.47 4.31 3.86
CA LEU A 46 3.88 3.98 3.87
C LEU A 46 4.65 4.90 2.93
N LEU A 47 5.79 5.41 3.37
CA LEU A 47 6.70 6.21 2.54
C LEU A 47 8.03 5.51 2.30
N TRP A 48 8.60 4.90 3.33
CA TRP A 48 9.83 4.12 3.22
C TRP A 48 9.79 2.89 4.11
N ASP A 49 10.20 1.75 3.55
CA ASP A 49 10.58 0.56 4.30
C ASP A 49 12.09 0.62 4.59
N GLU A 50 12.46 0.47 5.85
CA GLU A 50 13.82 0.46 6.36
C GLU A 50 14.31 -0.98 6.69
N GLY A 51 13.67 -1.99 6.12
CA GLY A 51 14.22 -3.35 6.05
C GLY A 51 14.02 -4.21 7.29
N GLY A 52 12.79 -4.27 7.82
CA GLY A 52 12.32 -5.36 8.69
C GLY A 52 12.77 -5.36 10.16
N HIS A 53 13.44 -4.31 10.65
CA HIS A 53 13.74 -4.13 12.08
C HIS A 53 12.56 -3.50 12.86
N PRO A 54 12.46 -3.61 14.19
CA PRO A 54 11.43 -2.89 14.94
C PRO A 54 11.60 -1.36 14.77
N GLY A 55 10.57 -0.67 14.24
CA GLY A 55 10.64 0.76 13.88
C GLY A 55 11.04 1.04 12.43
N SER A 56 11.23 0.00 11.62
CA SER A 56 11.80 0.07 10.26
C SER A 56 10.87 0.56 9.16
N ALA A 57 9.97 1.49 9.43
CA ALA A 57 9.20 2.10 8.36
C ALA A 57 8.86 3.54 8.70
N VAL A 58 8.99 4.41 7.70
CA VAL A 58 8.55 5.79 7.78
C VAL A 58 7.17 5.87 7.14
N TRP A 59 6.22 6.32 7.96
CA TRP A 59 4.83 6.52 7.57
C TRP A 59 4.51 8.00 7.47
N VAL A 60 3.75 8.38 6.45
CA VAL A 60 3.09 9.67 6.39
C VAL A 60 1.78 9.56 7.15
N ARG A 61 1.51 10.49 8.06
CA ARG A 61 0.25 10.55 8.83
C ARG A 61 -0.38 11.93 8.75
N TRP A 62 -1.70 11.99 8.58
CA TRP A 62 -2.45 13.24 8.50
C TRP A 62 -3.88 13.07 8.99
N GLN A 63 -4.57 14.18 9.22
CA GLN A 63 -5.98 14.21 9.61
C GLN A 63 -6.68 15.33 8.85
N GLY A 64 -7.78 15.02 8.17
CA GLY A 64 -8.50 15.99 7.33
C GLY A 64 -7.57 16.69 6.31
N SER A 65 -7.70 18.00 6.18
CA SER A 65 -6.80 18.83 5.35
C SER A 65 -5.55 19.32 6.11
N GLY A 66 -5.21 18.70 7.24
CA GLY A 66 -4.07 19.08 8.08
C GLY A 66 -2.71 18.73 7.46
N LEU A 67 -1.64 19.26 8.07
CA LEU A 67 -0.27 19.00 7.62
C LEU A 67 0.11 17.53 7.80
N ALA A 68 0.60 16.91 6.72
CA ALA A 68 1.15 15.57 6.75
C ALA A 68 2.46 15.51 7.56
N ARG A 69 2.59 14.50 8.41
CA ARG A 69 3.75 14.29 9.28
C ARG A 69 4.41 12.95 8.98
N LEU A 70 5.74 12.96 8.85
CA LEU A 70 6.52 11.73 8.76
C LEU A 70 6.74 11.17 10.17
N THR A 71 6.37 9.92 10.39
CA THR A 71 6.44 9.24 11.67
C THR A 71 7.09 7.87 11.49
N PRO A 72 8.20 7.56 12.18
CA PRO A 72 8.71 6.20 12.21
C PRO A 72 7.76 5.33 13.03
N LEU A 73 7.24 4.25 12.44
CA LEU A 73 6.37 3.30 13.12
C LEU A 73 6.77 1.86 12.78
N PRO A 74 6.77 0.95 13.76
CA PRO A 74 7.03 -0.45 13.49
C PRO A 74 5.91 -1.06 12.65
N TRP A 75 6.25 -2.08 11.87
CA TRP A 75 5.28 -2.94 11.21
C TRP A 75 4.34 -3.64 12.21
N CYS A 76 3.12 -3.93 11.76
CA CYS A 76 2.17 -4.75 12.49
C CYS A 76 2.71 -6.19 12.61
N PRO A 77 2.73 -6.80 13.81
CA PRO A 77 3.27 -8.14 13.99
C PRO A 77 2.32 -9.25 13.52
N ALA A 78 1.09 -8.90 13.15
CA ALA A 78 0.08 -9.87 12.77
C ALA A 78 0.45 -10.58 11.48
N ARG A 79 0.11 -11.87 11.43
CA ARG A 79 0.24 -12.71 10.24
C ARG A 79 -1.13 -13.30 9.90
N HIS A 80 -1.38 -13.48 8.61
CA HIS A 80 -2.66 -13.96 8.14
C HIS A 80 -2.89 -15.40 8.65
N PRO A 81 -3.93 -15.63 9.48
CA PRO A 81 -4.05 -16.87 10.25
C PRO A 81 -4.52 -18.08 9.44
N ARG A 82 -4.99 -17.87 8.20
CA ARG A 82 -5.72 -18.88 7.40
C ARG A 82 -5.11 -19.14 6.02
N ASN A 83 -3.98 -18.53 5.66
CA ASN A 83 -3.33 -18.74 4.37
C ASN A 83 -2.02 -19.52 4.58
N ALA A 84 -1.70 -20.41 3.63
CA ALA A 84 -0.46 -21.20 3.70
C ALA A 84 0.80 -20.33 3.59
N ALA A 85 0.69 -19.17 2.92
CA ALA A 85 1.77 -18.21 2.76
C ALA A 85 2.12 -17.42 4.04
N ASN A 86 1.27 -17.47 5.09
CA ASN A 86 1.48 -16.79 6.36
C ASN A 86 1.85 -15.30 6.19
N GLU A 87 1.11 -14.65 5.28
CA GLU A 87 1.38 -13.27 4.83
C GLU A 87 1.39 -12.31 6.02
N ALA A 88 2.35 -11.39 6.02
CA ALA A 88 2.46 -10.38 7.07
C ALA A 88 1.48 -9.22 6.82
N CYS A 89 1.06 -8.56 7.89
CA CYS A 89 0.23 -7.36 7.75
C CYS A 89 1.12 -6.20 7.31
N GLU A 90 0.80 -5.60 6.18
CA GLU A 90 1.58 -4.53 5.55
C GLU A 90 1.22 -3.14 6.09
N LEU A 91 0.72 -3.06 7.33
CA LEU A 91 0.38 -1.82 8.00
C LEU A 91 1.24 -1.62 9.25
N PHE A 92 1.29 -0.41 9.79
CA PHE A 92 1.99 -0.12 11.04
C PHE A 92 1.31 -0.76 12.27
N SER A 93 2.05 -0.95 13.36
CA SER A 93 1.52 -1.50 14.60
C SER A 93 0.45 -0.60 15.24
N ALA A 94 -0.61 -1.22 15.76
CA ALA A 94 -1.79 -0.54 16.30
C ALA A 94 -2.48 0.40 15.28
N HIS A 95 -2.47 0.00 14.00
CA HIS A 95 -3.30 0.66 12.99
C HIS A 95 -4.79 0.55 13.36
N PRO A 96 -5.61 1.58 13.06
CA PRO A 96 -7.01 1.65 13.52
C PRO A 96 -8.00 0.96 12.56
N SER A 97 -7.53 0.25 11.53
CA SER A 97 -8.36 -0.36 10.50
C SER A 97 -8.26 -1.88 10.51
N ALA A 98 -8.91 -2.55 9.57
CA ALA A 98 -8.70 -3.98 9.35
C ALA A 98 -7.25 -4.25 8.91
N HIS A 99 -6.77 -5.49 9.05
CA HIS A 99 -5.43 -5.83 8.56
C HIS A 99 -5.35 -5.70 7.03
N SER A 100 -4.14 -5.53 6.48
CA SER A 100 -3.93 -5.24 5.05
C SER A 100 -4.63 -6.22 4.13
N TRP A 101 -4.63 -7.51 4.47
CA TRP A 101 -5.29 -8.58 3.70
C TRP A 101 -6.82 -8.50 3.69
N ASP A 102 -7.44 -7.76 4.62
CA ASP A 102 -8.89 -7.52 4.67
C ASP A 102 -9.28 -6.21 3.95
N ILE A 103 -8.29 -5.46 3.44
CA ILE A 103 -8.47 -4.20 2.72
C ILE A 103 -8.31 -4.46 1.23
N THR A 104 -9.28 -3.99 0.46
CA THR A 104 -9.33 -4.10 -0.99
C THR A 104 -9.12 -2.71 -1.58
N ASP A 105 -8.04 -2.55 -2.34
CA ASP A 105 -7.92 -1.40 -3.23
C ASP A 105 -8.87 -1.60 -4.44
N PRO A 106 -9.94 -0.79 -4.57
CA PRO A 106 -10.86 -0.91 -5.70
C PRO A 106 -10.18 -0.58 -7.03
N THR A 107 -9.16 0.28 -7.04
CA THR A 107 -8.40 0.65 -8.25
C THR A 107 -7.55 -0.50 -8.71
N HIS A 108 -6.73 -1.07 -7.82
CA HIS A 108 -5.96 -2.28 -8.10
C HIS A 108 -6.88 -3.40 -8.59
N THR A 109 -8.00 -3.64 -7.89
CA THR A 109 -8.98 -4.68 -8.29
C THR A 109 -9.52 -4.45 -9.70
N ALA A 110 -9.89 -3.21 -10.04
CA ALA A 110 -10.39 -2.87 -11.36
C ALA A 110 -9.32 -3.06 -12.45
N ILE A 111 -8.08 -2.67 -12.17
CA ILE A 111 -6.93 -2.87 -13.07
C ILE A 111 -6.66 -4.36 -13.26
N THR A 112 -6.57 -5.14 -12.18
CA THR A 112 -6.39 -6.60 -12.25
C THR A 112 -7.48 -7.24 -13.10
N HIS A 113 -8.75 -6.93 -12.84
CA HIS A 113 -9.86 -7.46 -13.63
C HIS A 113 -9.76 -7.06 -15.12
N HIS A 114 -9.38 -5.83 -15.41
CA HIS A 114 -9.17 -5.38 -16.78
C HIS A 114 -8.05 -6.18 -17.46
N LEU A 115 -6.90 -6.32 -16.79
CA LEU A 115 -5.75 -7.04 -17.30
C LEU A 115 -6.06 -8.54 -17.49
N THR A 116 -6.75 -9.18 -16.55
CA THR A 116 -7.17 -10.59 -16.69
C THR A 116 -8.08 -10.79 -17.91
N ARG A 117 -9.00 -9.85 -18.17
CA ARG A 117 -9.90 -9.92 -19.34
C ARG A 117 -9.14 -9.80 -20.66
N HIS A 118 -8.13 -8.93 -20.73
CA HIS A 118 -7.40 -8.65 -21.97
C HIS A 118 -6.16 -9.53 -22.19
N HIS A 119 -5.58 -10.07 -21.12
CA HIS A 119 -4.34 -10.83 -21.14
C HIS A 119 -4.43 -12.10 -20.27
N PRO A 120 -5.35 -13.03 -20.55
CA PRO A 120 -5.58 -14.20 -19.71
C PRO A 120 -4.34 -15.10 -19.55
N HIS A 121 -3.46 -15.13 -20.56
CA HIS A 121 -2.20 -15.91 -20.52
C HIS A 121 -1.20 -15.41 -19.47
N LEU A 122 -1.34 -14.18 -18.95
CA LEU A 122 -0.53 -13.66 -17.85
C LEU A 122 -1.09 -14.03 -16.47
N PHE A 123 -2.30 -14.59 -16.43
CA PHE A 123 -3.01 -14.96 -15.19
C PHE A 123 -3.54 -16.40 -15.27
N PRO A 124 -2.68 -17.42 -15.50
CA PRO A 124 -3.12 -18.81 -15.56
C PRO A 124 -3.75 -19.21 -14.22
N GLN A 125 -4.93 -19.84 -14.27
CA GLN A 125 -5.55 -20.35 -13.06
C GLN A 125 -4.75 -21.56 -12.58
N SER A 126 -4.56 -21.67 -11.26
CA SER A 126 -3.82 -22.75 -10.60
C SER A 126 -4.57 -24.09 -10.67
N GLY A 127 -4.83 -24.57 -11.89
CA GLY A 127 -5.52 -25.81 -12.23
C GLY A 127 -5.13 -26.36 -13.61
N ASP A 128 -4.41 -25.60 -14.44
CA ASP A 128 -4.00 -26.04 -15.79
C ASP A 128 -2.72 -26.91 -15.81
N HIS A 129 -2.17 -27.26 -14.64
CA HIS A 129 -0.98 -28.11 -14.49
C HIS A 129 -1.28 -29.56 -14.04
N GLU A 130 -2.54 -29.98 -14.02
CA GLU A 130 -2.96 -31.35 -13.66
C GLU A 130 -3.64 -32.09 -14.82
N ASN A 131 -3.07 -32.03 -16.03
CA ASN A 131 -3.41 -33.03 -17.05
C ASN A 131 -2.32 -33.22 -18.13
N ASP A 132 -1.10 -33.56 -17.72
CA ASP A 132 -0.17 -34.24 -18.63
C ASP A 132 0.47 -35.44 -17.93
N GLY A 133 -0.40 -36.40 -17.61
CA GLY A 133 -0.04 -37.71 -17.14
C GLY A 133 -0.84 -38.76 -17.89
N SER A 134 -0.13 -39.58 -18.66
CA SER A 134 -0.53 -40.87 -19.25
C SER A 134 -1.08 -40.86 -20.69
N VAL A 135 -0.19 -41.10 -21.65
CA VAL A 135 -0.47 -42.04 -22.74
C VAL A 135 0.45 -43.25 -22.57
N SER A 136 -0.19 -44.42 -22.71
CA SER A 136 0.21 -45.81 -22.45
C SER A 136 1.61 -46.26 -22.84
#